data_AF-A0A494ZT71-F1
#
_entry.id   AF-A0A494ZT71-F1
#
_cell.length_a   1.000
_cell.length_b   1.000
_cell.length_c   1.000
_cell.angle_alpha   90.00
_cell.angle_beta   90.00
_cell.angle_gamma   90.00
#
_symmetry.space_group_name_H-M   'P 1'
#
loop_
_entity.id
_entity.type
_entity.pdbx_description
1 polymer ?
#
loop_
_entity_poly.entity_id
_entity_poly.type
_entity_poly.pdbx_seq_one_letter_code
_entity_poly.pdbx_strand_id
1 'polypeptide(L)'
;MQLDKEFQILFKELQSNFTRKQIEEWAQETGFMKRKTKLKPEYFFLLCSCLGESFGKKSLVELCAQLCSTFDVELTSEGLNQRFNSKAVEFLKKMFQCIFANQFSFPIVENRLFNRIRILDSSGFNLPVDYLDYEGASGSGVKYSSNMSYIRGISYIYSYKKGKKVVVSTREVGD
;
A
#
# COMPACT_ATOMS: atom_id res chain seq x y z
N MET A 1 -9.93 -9.46 -23.01
CA MET A 1 -11.26 -9.68 -22.41
C MET A 1 -11.29 -9.57 -20.87
N GLN A 2 -10.39 -10.22 -20.11
CA GLN A 2 -10.37 -10.08 -18.64
C GLN A 2 -9.70 -8.77 -18.19
N LEU A 3 -8.57 -8.42 -18.82
CA LEU A 3 -7.86 -7.18 -18.56
C LEU A 3 -8.72 -5.95 -18.90
N ASP A 4 -9.45 -5.97 -20.01
CA ASP A 4 -10.35 -4.87 -20.40
C ASP A 4 -11.44 -4.62 -19.35
N LYS A 5 -11.95 -5.68 -18.69
CA LYS A 5 -12.91 -5.54 -17.60
C LYS A 5 -12.28 -4.88 -16.38
N GLU A 6 -11.05 -5.26 -16.01
CA GLU A 6 -10.31 -4.62 -14.90
C GLU A 6 -10.06 -3.15 -15.17
N PHE A 7 -9.66 -2.80 -16.40
CA PHE A 7 -9.52 -1.40 -16.83
C PHE A 7 -10.83 -0.62 -16.70
N GLN A 8 -11.96 -1.19 -17.14
CA GLN A 8 -13.25 -0.53 -17.05
C GLN A 8 -13.71 -0.33 -15.60
N ILE A 9 -13.49 -1.32 -14.73
CA ILE A 9 -13.82 -1.23 -13.31
C ILE A 9 -12.97 -0.15 -12.65
N LEU A 10 -11.64 -0.20 -12.83
CA LEU A 10 -10.74 0.80 -12.26
C LEU A 10 -10.98 2.20 -12.82
N PHE A 11 -11.32 2.32 -14.10
CA PHE A 11 -11.68 3.60 -14.69
C PHE A 11 -12.94 4.19 -14.07
N LYS A 12 -13.96 3.36 -13.85
CA LYS A 12 -15.21 3.77 -13.21
C LYS A 12 -14.98 4.22 -11.77
N GLU A 13 -14.18 3.47 -11.00
CA GLU A 13 -13.81 3.85 -9.62
C GLU A 13 -12.97 5.13 -9.58
N LEU A 14 -12.06 5.31 -10.52
CA LEU A 14 -11.27 6.52 -10.61
C LEU A 14 -12.16 7.74 -10.93
N GLN A 15 -13.14 7.58 -11.81
CA GLN A 15 -14.11 8.64 -12.12
C GLN A 15 -15.13 8.92 -11.01
N SER A 16 -15.44 7.93 -10.15
CA SER A 16 -16.32 8.15 -9.00
C SER A 16 -15.61 8.91 -7.87
N ASN A 17 -14.30 8.72 -7.73
CA ASN A 17 -13.50 9.35 -6.67
C ASN A 17 -12.89 10.69 -7.08
N PHE A 18 -12.56 10.88 -8.36
CA PHE A 18 -11.86 12.08 -8.84
C PHE A 18 -12.43 12.60 -10.16
N THR A 19 -12.50 13.93 -10.26
CA THR A 19 -12.83 14.59 -11.52
C THR A 19 -11.60 14.63 -12.42
N ARG A 20 -11.78 14.52 -13.74
CA ARG A 20 -10.70 14.64 -14.74
C ARG A 20 -9.81 15.87 -14.53
N LYS A 21 -10.42 17.00 -14.18
CA LYS A 21 -9.71 18.27 -13.92
C LYS A 21 -8.73 18.15 -12.76
N GLN A 22 -9.10 17.48 -11.66
CA GLN A 22 -8.22 17.28 -10.50
C GLN A 22 -6.99 16.44 -10.87
N ILE A 23 -7.19 15.39 -11.67
CA ILE A 23 -6.10 14.53 -12.14
C ILE A 23 -5.15 15.32 -13.07
N GLU A 24 -5.71 16.16 -13.95
CA GLU A 24 -4.92 17.06 -14.80
C GLU A 24 -4.13 18.09 -13.99
N GLU A 25 -4.71 18.64 -12.92
CA GLU A 25 -4.04 19.56 -11.99
C GLU A 25 -2.87 18.87 -11.30
N TRP A 26 -3.05 17.67 -10.72
CA TRP A 26 -1.95 16.92 -10.11
C TRP A 26 -0.86 16.52 -11.10
N ALA A 27 -1.24 16.18 -12.33
CA ALA A 27 -0.29 15.89 -13.39
C ALA A 27 0.55 17.12 -13.77
N GLN A 28 -0.02 18.33 -13.69
CA GLN A 28 0.69 19.59 -13.92
C GLN A 28 1.59 19.95 -12.74
N GLU A 29 1.09 19.86 -11.51
CA GLU A 29 1.83 20.11 -10.26
C GLU A 29 3.09 19.25 -10.16
N THR A 30 2.97 17.96 -10.48
CA THR A 30 4.08 17.00 -10.46
C THR A 30 4.98 17.12 -11.69
N GLY A 31 4.62 17.96 -12.67
CA GLY A 31 5.38 18.14 -13.91
C GLY A 31 5.33 16.96 -14.89
N PHE A 32 4.49 15.95 -14.63
CA PHE A 32 4.22 14.85 -15.56
C PHE A 32 3.59 15.35 -16.87
N MET A 33 2.70 16.34 -16.76
CA MET A 33 2.02 16.97 -17.89
C MET A 33 2.29 18.48 -17.90
N LYS A 34 3.11 18.94 -18.84
CA LYS A 34 3.35 20.39 -19.07
C LYS A 34 2.41 21.00 -20.11
N ARG A 35 1.94 20.18 -21.05
CA ARG A 35 1.00 20.53 -22.12
C ARG A 35 0.04 19.37 -22.33
N LYS A 36 -1.13 19.65 -22.90
CA LYS A 36 -2.08 18.59 -23.27
C LYS A 36 -1.47 17.71 -24.36
N THR A 37 -1.50 16.40 -24.15
CA THR A 37 -0.98 15.40 -25.09
C THR A 37 -2.01 14.30 -25.35
N LYS A 38 -1.80 13.49 -26.40
CA LYS A 38 -2.67 12.34 -26.73
C LYS A 38 -2.87 11.40 -25.54
N LEU A 39 -1.78 11.11 -24.83
CA LEU A 39 -1.84 10.36 -23.57
C LEU A 39 -2.36 11.27 -22.46
N LYS A 40 -3.56 10.96 -21.97
CA LYS A 40 -4.10 11.61 -20.76
C LYS A 40 -3.49 10.98 -19.51
N PRO A 41 -3.33 11.74 -18.41
CA PRO A 41 -2.78 11.21 -17.16
C PRO A 41 -3.62 10.08 -16.55
N GLU A 42 -4.96 10.14 -16.72
CA GLU A 42 -5.88 9.07 -16.30
C GLU A 42 -5.54 7.73 -16.97
N TYR A 43 -5.30 7.72 -18.29
CA TYR A 43 -4.98 6.50 -19.04
C TYR A 43 -3.62 5.94 -18.65
N PHE A 44 -2.64 6.82 -18.41
CA PHE A 44 -1.33 6.41 -17.94
C PHE A 44 -1.39 5.78 -16.53
N PHE A 45 -2.17 6.37 -15.62
CA PHE A 45 -2.38 5.81 -14.29
C PHE A 45 -3.01 4.41 -14.37
N LEU A 46 -4.09 4.26 -15.15
CA LEU A 46 -4.79 2.99 -15.33
C LEU A 46 -3.87 1.93 -15.94
N LEU A 47 -3.06 2.33 -16.92
CA LEU A 47 -2.06 1.44 -17.50
C LEU A 47 -1.15 0.90 -16.40
N CYS A 48 -0.57 1.77 -15.57
CA CYS A 48 0.34 1.36 -14.50
C CYS A 48 -0.35 0.54 -13.41
N SER A 49 -1.62 0.82 -13.07
CA SER A 49 -2.34 0.13 -11.99
C SER A 49 -2.85 -1.26 -12.37
N CYS A 50 -3.36 -1.42 -13.60
CA CYS A 50 -3.97 -2.68 -14.06
C CYS A 50 -2.94 -3.72 -14.49
N LEU A 51 -1.69 -3.32 -14.69
CA LEU A 51 -0.68 -4.22 -15.23
C LEU A 51 -0.07 -5.16 -14.19
N GLY A 52 -0.19 -4.88 -12.88
CA GLY A 52 0.21 -5.79 -11.81
C GLY A 52 1.55 -6.50 -12.06
N GLU A 53 1.56 -7.83 -11.95
CA GLU A 53 2.75 -8.67 -12.25
C GLU A 53 3.15 -8.71 -13.74
N SER A 54 2.28 -8.28 -14.65
CA SER A 54 2.54 -8.25 -16.10
C SER A 54 3.26 -6.98 -16.57
N PHE A 55 3.38 -5.95 -15.73
CA PHE A 55 4.04 -4.68 -16.10
C PHE A 55 5.49 -4.88 -16.53
N GLY A 56 6.22 -5.79 -15.88
CA GLY A 56 7.61 -6.12 -16.23
C GLY A 56 7.77 -7.19 -17.32
N LYS A 57 6.67 -7.81 -17.77
CA LYS A 57 6.70 -8.90 -18.77
C LYS A 57 6.26 -8.44 -20.15
N LYS A 58 5.49 -7.35 -20.25
CA LYS A 58 5.01 -6.79 -21.51
C LYS A 58 6.01 -5.80 -22.09
N SER A 59 6.25 -5.92 -23.37
CA SER A 59 7.00 -4.96 -24.18
C SER A 59 6.25 -3.64 -24.32
N LEU A 60 6.98 -2.55 -24.58
CA LEU A 60 6.39 -1.23 -24.86
C LEU A 60 5.39 -1.26 -26.03
N VAL A 61 5.62 -2.12 -27.03
CA VAL A 61 4.71 -2.28 -28.19
C VAL A 61 3.37 -2.87 -27.74
N GLU A 62 3.39 -3.88 -26.87
CA GLU A 62 2.17 -4.46 -26.31
C GLU A 62 1.42 -3.46 -25.43
N LEU A 63 2.14 -2.63 -24.66
CA LEU A 63 1.52 -1.57 -23.87
C LEU A 63 0.86 -0.49 -24.75
N CYS A 64 1.51 -0.10 -25.85
CA CYS A 64 0.91 0.80 -26.83
C CYS A 64 -0.31 0.17 -27.52
N ALA A 65 -0.25 -1.10 -27.92
CA ALA A 65 -1.37 -1.81 -28.50
C ALA A 65 -2.56 -1.90 -27.53
N GLN A 66 -2.28 -2.10 -26.25
CA GLN A 66 -3.30 -2.14 -25.20
C GLN A 66 -3.94 -0.75 -24.99
N LEU A 67 -3.14 0.32 -24.94
CA LEU A 67 -3.67 1.69 -24.89
C LEU A 67 -4.56 2.01 -26.10
N CYS A 68 -4.16 1.56 -27.29
CA CYS A 68 -4.95 1.72 -28.51
C CYS A 68 -6.27 0.94 -28.40
N SER A 69 -6.23 -0.32 -27.97
CA SER A 69 -7.43 -1.15 -27.87
C SER A 69 -8.40 -0.69 -26.78
N THR A 70 -7.92 -0.16 -25.65
CA THR A 70 -8.76 0.19 -24.50
C THR A 70 -9.26 1.64 -24.56
N PHE A 71 -8.44 2.56 -25.05
CA PHE A 71 -8.73 4.00 -24.99
C PHE A 71 -8.69 4.70 -26.35
N ASP A 72 -8.45 3.97 -27.43
CA ASP A 72 -8.29 4.54 -28.79
C ASP A 72 -7.16 5.58 -28.86
N VAL A 73 -6.07 5.33 -28.12
CA VAL A 73 -4.89 6.19 -28.07
C VAL A 73 -3.71 5.55 -28.77
N GLU A 74 -3.36 6.11 -29.92
CA GLU A 74 -2.16 5.72 -30.66
C GLU A 74 -0.91 6.48 -30.17
N LEU A 75 0.09 5.72 -29.70
CA LEU A 75 1.39 6.21 -29.25
C LEU A 75 2.51 5.34 -29.81
N THR A 76 3.64 5.98 -30.11
CA THR A 76 4.87 5.26 -30.41
C THR A 76 5.44 4.63 -29.15
N SER A 77 6.14 3.51 -29.29
CA SER A 77 6.85 2.85 -28.17
C SER A 77 7.82 3.80 -27.48
N GLU A 78 8.54 4.62 -28.26
CA GLU A 78 9.42 5.67 -27.74
C GLU A 78 8.64 6.74 -26.99
N GLY A 79 7.50 7.19 -27.54
CA GLY A 79 6.66 8.20 -26.91
C GLY A 79 6.08 7.75 -25.58
N LEU A 80 5.77 6.45 -25.44
CA LEU A 80 5.39 5.84 -24.17
C LEU A 80 6.60 5.71 -23.23
N ASN A 81 7.75 5.26 -23.74
CA ASN A 81 8.97 5.10 -22.95
C ASN A 81 9.41 6.41 -22.27
N GLN A 82 9.35 7.53 -22.99
CA GLN A 82 9.69 8.86 -22.45
C GLN A 82 8.78 9.29 -21.28
N ARG A 83 7.61 8.67 -21.12
CA ARG A 83 6.71 8.91 -19.98
C ARG A 83 7.13 8.15 -18.74
N PHE A 84 7.96 7.13 -18.84
CA PHE A 84 8.55 6.47 -17.67
C PHE A 84 9.77 7.26 -17.19
N ASN A 85 9.51 8.27 -16.37
CA ASN A 85 10.53 9.14 -15.79
C ASN A 85 10.21 9.48 -14.32
N SER A 86 11.09 10.23 -13.66
CA SER A 86 10.91 10.61 -12.25
C SER A 86 9.63 11.40 -11.99
N LYS A 87 9.19 12.24 -12.94
CA LYS A 87 7.95 13.02 -12.84
C LYS A 87 6.71 12.12 -12.88
N ALA A 88 6.74 11.05 -13.67
CA ALA A 88 5.68 10.04 -13.65
C ALA A 88 5.61 9.31 -12.31
N VAL A 89 6.75 9.03 -11.67
CA VAL A 89 6.77 8.44 -10.33
C VAL A 89 6.16 9.39 -9.29
N GLU A 90 6.49 10.68 -9.34
CA GLU A 90 5.88 11.71 -8.48
C GLU A 90 4.37 11.80 -8.68
N PHE A 91 3.91 11.78 -9.94
CA PHE A 91 2.49 11.75 -10.28
C PHE A 91 1.76 10.52 -9.71
N LEU A 92 2.31 9.32 -9.91
CA LEU A 92 1.73 8.10 -9.37
C LEU A 92 1.66 8.13 -7.84
N LYS A 93 2.73 8.60 -7.17
CA LYS A 93 2.74 8.78 -5.71
C LYS A 93 1.62 9.72 -5.26
N LYS A 94 1.44 10.87 -5.91
CA LYS A 94 0.38 11.83 -5.60
C LYS A 94 -1.01 11.20 -5.76
N MET A 95 -1.25 10.48 -6.86
CA MET A 95 -2.51 9.76 -7.10
C MET A 95 -2.82 8.75 -5.99
N PHE A 96 -1.86 7.88 -5.66
CA PHE A 96 -2.04 6.88 -4.61
C PHE A 96 -2.25 7.52 -3.24
N GLN A 97 -1.51 8.57 -2.90
CA GLN A 97 -1.72 9.32 -1.66
C GLN A 97 -3.15 9.86 -1.55
N CYS A 98 -3.69 10.43 -2.62
CA CYS A 98 -5.07 10.93 -2.64
C CYS A 98 -6.10 9.80 -2.53
N ILE A 99 -5.89 8.66 -3.20
CA ILE A 99 -6.75 7.47 -3.08
C ILE A 99 -6.75 6.95 -1.65
N PHE A 100 -5.57 6.78 -1.05
CA PHE A 100 -5.44 6.30 0.32
C PHE A 100 -6.02 7.29 1.31
N ALA A 101 -5.77 8.59 1.15
CA ALA A 101 -6.39 9.60 1.98
C ALA A 101 -7.91 9.48 1.95
N ASN A 102 -8.54 9.35 0.78
CA ASN A 102 -10.00 9.18 0.68
C ASN A 102 -10.49 7.86 1.31
N GLN A 103 -9.80 6.74 1.09
CA GLN A 103 -10.19 5.44 1.68
C GLN A 103 -10.01 5.38 3.19
N PHE A 104 -9.02 6.09 3.74
CA PHE A 104 -8.75 6.17 5.17
C PHE A 104 -9.31 7.44 5.82
N SER A 105 -10.05 8.27 5.08
CA SER A 105 -10.73 9.47 5.61
C SER A 105 -11.94 9.11 6.47
N PHE A 106 -12.29 7.83 6.63
CA PHE A 106 -13.15 7.43 7.72
C PHE A 106 -12.41 7.75 9.03
N PRO A 107 -12.91 8.68 9.85
CA PRO A 107 -12.44 8.74 11.20
C PRO A 107 -12.84 7.40 11.82
N ILE A 108 -11.87 6.51 12.01
CA ILE A 108 -11.98 5.36 12.93
C ILE A 108 -12.39 5.84 14.34
N VAL A 109 -12.44 7.15 14.55
CA VAL A 109 -12.41 7.85 15.82
C VAL A 109 -13.71 8.61 16.15
N GLU A 110 -14.65 8.84 15.24
CA GLU A 110 -15.79 9.72 15.56
C GLU A 110 -16.87 9.07 16.43
N ASN A 111 -17.01 7.74 16.39
CA ASN A 111 -17.92 7.00 17.28
C ASN A 111 -17.16 5.92 18.07
N ARG A 112 -16.30 6.33 19.01
CA ARG A 112 -15.61 5.39 19.90
C ARG A 112 -16.62 4.71 20.84
N LEU A 113 -17.05 3.49 20.48
CA LEU A 113 -17.81 2.60 21.39
C LEU A 113 -16.95 2.06 22.55
N PHE A 114 -15.62 2.22 22.47
CA PHE A 114 -14.67 1.72 23.45
C PHE A 114 -13.47 2.67 23.59
N ASN A 115 -12.90 2.69 24.81
CA ASN A 115 -11.77 3.56 25.14
C ASN A 115 -10.40 3.00 24.73
N ARG A 116 -10.32 1.71 24.38
CA ARG A 116 -9.04 1.03 24.05
C ARG A 116 -9.26 -0.25 23.24
N ILE A 117 -8.51 -0.39 22.14
CA ILE A 117 -8.29 -1.67 21.45
C ILE A 117 -6.91 -2.19 21.86
N ARG A 118 -6.84 -3.43 22.36
CA ARG A 118 -5.58 -4.14 22.65
C ARG A 118 -5.44 -5.29 21.68
N ILE A 119 -4.42 -5.24 20.83
CA ILE A 119 -4.03 -6.37 20.00
C ILE A 119 -3.01 -7.18 20.80
N LEU A 120 -3.34 -8.43 21.07
CA LEU A 120 -2.48 -9.39 21.76
C LEU A 120 -1.98 -10.39 20.72
N ASP A 121 -0.67 -10.51 20.62
CA ASP A 121 -0.03 -11.59 19.88
C ASP A 121 0.91 -12.35 20.82
N SER A 122 1.00 -13.66 20.64
CA SER A 122 1.89 -14.51 21.43
C SER A 122 2.50 -15.59 20.55
N SER A 123 3.82 -15.62 20.50
CA SER A 123 4.60 -16.63 19.80
C SER A 123 5.44 -17.41 20.79
N GLY A 124 5.46 -18.73 20.63
CA GLY A 124 6.23 -19.63 21.48
C GLY A 124 6.97 -20.68 20.65
N PHE A 125 8.20 -20.98 21.04
CA PHE A 125 9.00 -22.04 20.43
C PHE A 125 9.81 -22.81 21.48
N ASN A 126 10.10 -24.07 21.19
CA ASN A 126 10.91 -24.92 22.04
C ASN A 126 12.39 -24.61 21.83
N LEU A 127 13.19 -24.68 22.89
CA LEU A 127 14.63 -24.51 22.80
C LEU A 127 15.34 -25.84 22.51
N PRO A 128 16.49 -25.80 21.81
CA PRO A 128 17.38 -26.95 21.69
C PRO A 128 17.82 -27.48 23.06
N VAL A 129 18.23 -28.75 23.11
CA VAL A 129 18.61 -29.47 24.34
C VAL A 129 19.78 -28.81 25.09
N ASP A 130 20.61 -28.03 24.41
CA ASP A 130 21.73 -27.31 25.03
C ASP A 130 21.28 -26.18 25.98
N TYR A 131 19.99 -25.83 25.99
CA TYR A 131 19.41 -24.75 26.80
C TYR A 131 18.46 -25.26 27.89
N LEU A 132 18.71 -26.45 28.44
CA LEU A 132 17.91 -27.03 29.54
C LEU A 132 17.84 -26.14 30.79
N ASP A 133 18.88 -25.33 31.02
CA ASP A 133 18.95 -24.39 32.16
C ASP A 133 18.04 -23.16 31.98
N TYR A 134 17.44 -22.97 30.81
CA TYR A 134 16.51 -21.88 30.56
C TYR A 134 15.10 -22.22 31.06
N GLU A 135 14.74 -21.67 32.23
CA GLU A 135 13.42 -21.85 32.83
C GLU A 135 12.31 -21.06 32.10
N GLY A 136 11.74 -21.70 31.07
CA GLY A 136 10.62 -21.19 30.29
C GLY A 136 9.26 -21.24 31.01
N ALA A 137 8.19 -20.90 30.30
CA ALA A 137 6.83 -20.83 30.85
C ALA A 137 6.14 -22.20 31.03
N SER A 138 6.56 -23.21 30.27
CA SER A 138 6.04 -24.59 30.31
C SER A 138 7.10 -25.56 29.77
N GLY A 139 8.22 -25.70 30.49
CA GLY A 139 9.41 -26.45 30.05
C GLY A 139 10.51 -25.57 29.44
N SER A 140 11.48 -26.20 28.74
CA SER A 140 12.59 -25.53 28.04
C SER A 140 12.12 -24.87 26.73
N GLY A 141 11.36 -23.79 26.85
CA GLY A 141 10.80 -23.06 25.70
C GLY A 141 10.61 -21.58 25.98
N VAL A 142 10.77 -20.76 24.94
CA VAL A 142 10.60 -19.31 25.06
C VAL A 142 9.23 -18.91 24.58
N LYS A 143 8.55 -18.07 25.37
CA LYS A 143 7.31 -17.41 24.98
C LYS A 143 7.52 -15.91 25.02
N TYR A 144 7.20 -15.26 23.91
CA TYR A 144 7.14 -13.83 23.79
C TYR A 144 5.70 -13.42 23.50
N SER A 145 5.25 -12.35 24.15
CA SER A 145 3.96 -11.76 23.85
C SER A 145 4.11 -10.28 23.58
N SER A 146 3.47 -9.81 22.52
CA SER A 146 3.40 -8.41 22.17
C SER A 146 1.98 -7.92 22.44
N ASN A 147 1.87 -6.76 23.07
CA ASN A 147 0.60 -6.08 23.31
C ASN A 147 0.69 -4.69 22.70
N MET A 148 -0.17 -4.41 21.72
CA MET A 148 -0.27 -3.12 21.06
C MET A 148 -1.59 -2.45 21.43
N SER A 149 -1.53 -1.20 21.90
CA SER A 149 -2.70 -0.35 22.05
C SER A 149 -2.89 0.45 20.77
N TYR A 150 -3.70 -0.07 19.85
CA TYR A 150 -3.84 0.46 18.49
C TYR A 150 -4.21 1.96 18.47
N ILE A 151 -5.15 2.37 19.34
CA ILE A 151 -5.62 3.77 19.42
C ILE A 151 -4.55 4.73 19.97
N ARG A 152 -3.63 4.24 20.81
CA ARG A 152 -2.65 5.09 21.50
C ARG A 152 -1.25 5.00 20.88
N GLY A 153 -1.03 4.12 19.90
CA GLY A 153 0.30 3.87 19.35
C GLY A 153 1.29 3.26 20.35
N ILE A 154 0.85 2.74 21.49
CA ILE A 154 1.77 2.21 22.52
C ILE A 154 1.90 0.69 22.37
N SER A 155 3.13 0.22 22.24
CA SER A 155 3.49 -1.19 22.17
C SER A 155 4.28 -1.64 23.40
N TYR A 156 3.98 -2.85 23.86
CA TYR A 156 4.67 -3.52 24.95
C TYR A 156 5.11 -4.90 24.48
N ILE A 157 6.37 -5.24 24.68
CA ILE A 157 6.89 -6.59 24.46
C ILE A 157 7.15 -7.22 25.83
N TYR A 158 6.67 -8.44 25.98
CA TYR A 158 6.81 -9.23 27.20
C TYR A 158 7.52 -10.54 26.88
N SER A 159 8.37 -10.97 27.80
CA SER A 159 8.89 -12.34 27.85
C SER A 159 8.31 -13.04 29.08
N TYR A 160 8.23 -14.36 29.01
CA TYR A 160 7.82 -15.18 30.14
C TYR A 160 9.01 -16.00 30.64
N LYS A 161 9.35 -15.84 31.91
CA LYS A 161 10.37 -16.62 32.63
C LYS A 161 9.77 -17.15 33.93
N LYS A 162 9.94 -18.44 34.22
CA LYS A 162 9.37 -19.09 35.42
C LYS A 162 7.85 -18.85 35.60
N GLY A 163 7.10 -18.82 34.50
CA GLY A 163 5.66 -18.51 34.50
C GLY A 163 5.31 -17.05 34.83
N LYS A 164 6.28 -16.17 35.07
CA LYS A 164 6.06 -14.75 35.34
C LYS A 164 6.29 -13.91 34.08
N LYS A 165 5.42 -12.93 33.88
CA LYS A 165 5.49 -11.96 32.79
C LYS A 165 6.51 -10.88 33.12
N VAL A 166 7.49 -10.68 32.24
CA VAL A 166 8.53 -9.65 32.37
C VAL A 166 8.44 -8.71 31.18
N VAL A 167 8.35 -7.40 31.43
CA VAL A 167 8.40 -6.38 30.37
C VAL A 167 9.82 -6.35 29.82
N VAL A 168 9.95 -6.58 28.52
CA VAL A 168 11.24 -6.55 27.82
C VAL A 168 11.48 -5.18 27.20
N SER A 169 10.44 -4.60 26.60
CA SER A 169 10.53 -3.27 26.02
C SER A 169 9.17 -2.60 25.90
N THR A 170 9.20 -1.28 25.93
CA THR A 170 8.05 -0.40 25.66
C THR A 170 8.45 0.56 24.56
N ARG A 171 7.61 0.70 23.54
CA ARG A 171 7.76 1.74 22.53
C ARG A 171 6.44 2.47 22.40
N GLU A 172 6.46 3.76 22.64
CA GLU A 172 5.41 4.67 22.23
C GLU A 172 5.72 5.10 20.80
N VAL A 173 4.78 4.87 19.89
CA VAL A 173 4.81 5.48 18.57
C VAL A 173 4.28 6.90 18.76
N GLY A 174 5.18 7.81 19.15
CA GLY A 174 4.94 9.24 19.25
C GLY A 174 5.71 9.98 18.17
N ASP A 175 4.93 10.70 17.34
CA ASP A 175 5.24 11.65 16.25
C ASP A 175 6.18 11.21 15.10
#